data_AF-A0AAE4ZYB7-F1
#
_entry.id   AF-A0AAE4ZYB7-F1
#
_cell.length_a   1.000
_cell.length_b   1.000
_cell.length_c   1.000
_cell.angle_alpha   90.00
_cell.angle_beta   90.00
_cell.angle_gamma   90.00
#
_symmetry.space_group_name_H-M   'P 1'
#
loop_
_entity.id
_entity.type
_entity.pdbx_description
1 polymer ?
#
loop_
_entity_poly.entity_id
_entity_poly.type
_entity_poly.pdbx_seq_one_letter_code
_entity_poly.pdbx_strand_id
1 'polypeptide(L)'
;MVRGKDIAAILAIVCGVSLIGNWIAVSIDPIQALPGMLILGLISLLGWWLSTILPWKLPSIVYISLIGILFTTPWTPGSEWILSHTNNANFLALCTPILAYAGISIAKDLDQFAKMSWKIAIVAMFVLSGTFIGSCIIAHIMLKVTGKI
;
A
#
# COMPACT_ATOMS: atom_id res chain seq x y z
N MET A 1 -4.34 -16.09 -16.81
CA MET A 1 -3.26 -15.09 -16.92
C MET A 1 -3.94 -13.75 -17.15
N VAL A 2 -3.98 -12.88 -16.14
CA VAL A 2 -4.60 -11.56 -16.27
C VAL A 2 -3.83 -10.79 -17.36
N ARG A 3 -4.52 -10.22 -18.36
CA ARG A 3 -3.83 -9.52 -19.45
C ARG A 3 -3.28 -8.21 -18.87
N GLY A 4 -2.09 -7.78 -19.29
CA GLY A 4 -1.49 -6.54 -18.79
C GLY A 4 -2.38 -5.30 -18.95
N LYS A 5 -3.28 -5.31 -19.94
CA LYS A 5 -4.33 -4.31 -20.13
C LYS A 5 -5.32 -4.23 -18.95
N ASP A 6 -5.68 -5.37 -18.36
CA ASP A 6 -6.62 -5.43 -17.24
C ASP A 6 -5.98 -4.82 -15.98
N ILE A 7 -4.68 -5.04 -15.78
CA ILE A 7 -3.94 -4.52 -14.62
C ILE A 7 -3.76 -3.01 -14.71
N ALA A 8 -3.41 -2.49 -15.89
CA ALA A 8 -3.36 -1.05 -16.11
C ALA A 8 -4.73 -0.39 -15.88
N ALA A 9 -5.82 -1.03 -16.32
CA ALA A 9 -7.17 -0.54 -16.09
C ALA A 9 -7.53 -0.55 -14.59
N ILE A 10 -7.23 -1.63 -13.87
CA ILE A 10 -7.46 -1.73 -12.42
C ILE A 10 -6.65 -0.66 -11.67
N LEU A 11 -5.37 -0.48 -12.01
CA LEU A 11 -4.52 0.55 -11.41
C LEU A 11 -5.07 1.95 -11.65
N ALA A 12 -5.54 2.25 -12.86
CA ALA A 12 -6.14 3.55 -13.17
C ALA A 12 -7.42 3.80 -12.35
N ILE A 13 -8.29 2.79 -12.21
CA ILE A 13 -9.50 2.87 -11.38
C ILE A 13 -9.11 3.11 -9.92
N VAL A 14 -8.18 2.33 -9.37
CA VAL A 14 -7.74 2.48 -7.98
C VAL A 14 -7.12 3.85 -7.75
N CYS A 15 -6.26 4.35 -8.65
CA CYS A 15 -5.71 5.70 -8.55
C CYS A 15 -6.81 6.79 -8.56
N GLY A 16 -7.84 6.62 -9.41
CA GLY A 16 -8.97 7.54 -9.46
C GLY A 16 -9.79 7.55 -8.16
N VAL A 17 -10.13 6.37 -7.63
CA VAL A 17 -10.85 6.26 -6.35
C VAL A 17 -9.99 6.77 -5.19
N SER A 18 -8.68 6.49 -5.21
CA SER A 18 -7.71 7.00 -4.24
C SER A 18 -7.59 8.52 -4.26
N LEU A 19 -7.65 9.18 -5.42
CA LEU A 19 -7.66 10.64 -5.53
C LEU A 19 -8.88 11.25 -4.83
N ILE A 20 -10.07 10.68 -5.10
CA ILE A 20 -11.31 11.11 -4.45
C ILE A 20 -11.24 10.85 -2.94
N GLY A 21 -10.73 9.68 -2.55
CA GLY A 21 -10.52 9.32 -1.15
C GLY A 21 -9.57 10.27 -0.43
N ASN A 22 -8.49 10.70 -1.10
CA ASN A 22 -7.53 11.66 -0.54
C ASN A 22 -8.14 13.03 -0.29
N TRP A 23 -9.01 13.48 -1.20
CA TRP A 23 -9.76 14.73 -1.03
C TRP A 23 -10.78 14.65 0.12
N ILE A 24 -11.54 13.55 0.21
CA ILE A 24 -12.55 13.37 1.27
C ILE A 24 -11.88 13.21 2.64
N ALA A 25 -10.80 12.43 2.73
CA ALA A 25 -10.19 12.07 4.01
C ALA A 25 -9.29 13.17 4.59
N VAL A 26 -8.60 13.94 3.74
CA VAL A 26 -7.54 14.88 4.16
C VAL A 26 -7.75 16.29 3.60
N SER A 27 -8.75 16.51 2.75
CA SER A 27 -9.07 17.82 2.13
C SER A 27 -7.93 18.39 1.28
N ILE A 28 -7.07 17.54 0.72
CA ILE A 28 -6.06 17.93 -0.26
C ILE A 28 -6.71 18.02 -1.63
N ASP A 29 -6.49 19.12 -2.35
CA ASP A 29 -7.05 19.32 -3.69
C ASP A 29 -6.66 18.17 -4.64
N PRO A 30 -7.63 17.55 -5.34
CA PRO A 30 -7.35 16.44 -6.26
C PRO A 30 -6.32 16.77 -7.33
N ILE A 31 -6.30 18.03 -7.77
CA ILE A 31 -5.37 18.53 -8.80
C ILE A 31 -3.93 18.55 -8.27
N GLN A 32 -3.75 18.86 -6.98
CA GLN A 32 -2.42 18.87 -6.34
C GLN A 32 -1.94 17.46 -6.01
N ALA A 33 -2.86 16.54 -5.70
CA ALA A 33 -2.53 15.13 -5.43
C ALA A 33 -2.35 14.29 -6.71
N LEU A 34 -2.86 14.75 -7.87
CA LEU A 34 -2.80 14.05 -9.15
C LEU A 34 -1.38 13.61 -9.55
N PRO A 35 -0.35 14.48 -9.50
CA PRO A 35 1.00 14.08 -9.90
C PRO A 35 1.56 12.98 -8.99
N GLY A 36 1.34 13.07 -7.68
CA GLY A 36 1.76 12.04 -6.72
C GLY A 36 1.10 10.70 -7.01
N MET A 37 -0.20 10.69 -7.28
CA MET A 37 -0.95 9.46 -7.60
C MET A 37 -0.51 8.84 -8.93
N LEU A 38 -0.20 9.66 -9.94
CA LEU A 38 0.34 9.17 -11.22
C LEU A 38 1.72 8.54 -11.03
N ILE A 39 2.59 9.15 -10.22
CA ILE A 39 3.92 8.60 -9.92
C ILE A 39 3.79 7.24 -9.21
N LEU A 40 2.93 7.16 -8.18
CA LEU A 40 2.65 5.90 -7.47
C LEU A 40 2.06 4.82 -8.40
N GLY A 41 1.15 5.20 -9.30
CA GLY A 41 0.58 4.31 -10.31
C GLY A 41 1.65 3.78 -11.29
N LEU A 42 2.55 4.65 -11.75
CA LEU A 42 3.67 4.28 -12.63
C LEU A 42 4.65 3.33 -11.93
N ILE A 43 5.03 3.61 -10.68
CA ILE A 43 5.89 2.73 -9.89
C ILE A 43 5.24 1.35 -9.72
N SER A 44 3.94 1.31 -9.45
CA SER A 44 3.18 0.06 -9.30
C SER A 44 3.13 -0.74 -10.60
N LEU A 45 2.95 -0.05 -11.74
CA LEU A 45 2.94 -0.68 -13.06
C LEU A 45 4.32 -1.24 -13.43
N LEU A 46 5.39 -0.49 -13.17
CA LEU A 46 6.76 -0.94 -13.37
C LEU A 46 7.11 -2.12 -12.47
N GLY A 47 6.71 -2.10 -11.20
CA GLY A 47 6.96 -3.19 -10.26
C GLY A 47 6.22 -4.46 -10.63
N TRP A 48 4.97 -4.34 -11.07
CA TRP A 48 4.26 -5.47 -11.64
C TRP A 48 4.95 -6.00 -12.91
N TRP A 49 5.29 -5.12 -13.86
CA TRP A 49 5.94 -5.51 -15.11
C TRP A 49 7.25 -6.25 -14.84
N LEU A 50 8.09 -5.73 -13.95
CA LEU A 50 9.35 -6.37 -13.54
C LEU A 50 9.12 -7.73 -12.87
N SER A 51 8.06 -7.86 -12.06
CA SER A 51 7.69 -9.15 -11.43
C SER A 51 7.30 -10.23 -12.44
N THR A 52 6.91 -9.86 -13.66
CA THR A 52 6.59 -10.82 -14.74
C THR A 52 7.79 -11.27 -15.55
N ILE A 53 8.87 -10.48 -15.55
CA ILE A 53 10.10 -10.78 -16.30
C ILE A 53 11.06 -11.62 -15.47
N LEU A 54 11.16 -11.33 -14.17
CA LEU A 54 12.11 -12.01 -13.30
C LEU A 54 11.60 -13.42 -12.89
N PRO A 55 12.46 -14.45 -12.90
CA PRO A 55 12.07 -15.83 -12.61
C PRO A 55 11.86 -16.13 -11.11
N TRP A 56 12.07 -15.14 -10.23
CA TRP A 56 11.89 -15.32 -8.79
C TRP A 56 10.41 -15.28 -8.40
N LYS A 57 9.95 -16.31 -7.68
CA LYS A 57 8.58 -16.47 -7.15
C LYS A 57 8.26 -15.53 -5.97
N LEU A 58 8.63 -14.26 -6.09
CA LEU A 58 8.30 -13.24 -5.09
C LEU A 58 6.94 -12.61 -5.43
N PRO A 59 6.11 -12.29 -4.43
CA PRO A 59 4.87 -11.55 -4.66
C PRO A 59 5.16 -10.18 -5.32
N SER A 60 4.29 -9.73 -6.24
CA SER A 60 4.48 -8.45 -6.96
C SER A 60 4.67 -7.25 -6.04
N ILE A 61 4.07 -7.26 -4.84
CA ILE A 61 4.22 -6.19 -3.85
C ILE A 61 5.69 -5.96 -3.44
N VAL A 62 6.53 -7.00 -3.45
CA VAL A 62 7.95 -6.92 -3.10
C VAL A 62 8.73 -6.15 -4.16
N TYR A 63 8.40 -6.36 -5.44
CA TYR A 63 9.03 -5.63 -6.53
C TYR A 63 8.57 -4.18 -6.57
N ILE A 64 7.28 -3.93 -6.32
CA ILE A 64 6.73 -2.57 -6.25
C ILE A 64 7.39 -1.78 -5.12
N SER A 65 7.53 -2.37 -3.92
CA SER A 65 8.18 -1.69 -2.79
C SER A 65 9.66 -1.46 -3.04
N LEU A 66 10.38 -2.41 -3.64
CA LEU A 66 11.79 -2.24 -3.98
C LEU A 66 12.01 -1.09 -4.97
N ILE A 67 11.19 -1.03 -6.03
CA ILE A 67 11.24 0.08 -7.00
C ILE A 67 10.87 1.39 -6.31
N GLY A 68 9.83 1.42 -5.48
CA GLY A 68 9.46 2.62 -4.71
C GLY A 68 10.61 3.14 -3.86
N ILE A 69 11.33 2.26 -3.16
CA ILE A 69 12.50 2.62 -2.34
C ILE A 69 13.63 3.15 -3.24
N LEU A 70 13.92 2.50 -4.36
CA LEU A 70 14.93 2.97 -5.30
C LEU A 70 14.62 4.40 -5.78
N PHE A 71 13.38 4.68 -6.20
CA PHE A 71 13.01 6.02 -6.68
C PHE A 71 12.86 7.10 -5.59
N THR A 72 12.73 6.72 -4.32
CA THR A 72 12.56 7.67 -3.20
C THR A 72 13.80 7.82 -2.32
N THR A 73 14.85 7.01 -2.54
CA THR A 73 16.09 7.14 -1.76
C THR A 73 16.88 8.39 -2.16
N PRO A 74 17.56 9.08 -1.22
CA PRO A 74 18.25 10.35 -1.49
C PRO A 74 19.33 10.28 -2.58
N TRP A 75 19.83 9.08 -2.87
CA TRP A 75 20.89 8.87 -3.86
C TRP A 75 20.39 8.89 -5.30
N THR A 76 19.07 8.76 -5.55
CA THR A 76 18.54 8.76 -6.91
C THR A 76 18.22 10.18 -7.43
N PRO A 77 18.60 10.48 -8.68
CA PRO A 77 18.37 11.79 -9.28
C PRO A 77 16.86 12.03 -9.45
N GLY A 78 16.37 13.16 -8.94
CA GLY A 78 14.95 13.51 -8.96
C GLY A 78 14.12 12.94 -7.80
N SER A 79 14.74 12.29 -6.81
CA SER A 79 14.06 11.77 -5.62
C SER A 79 13.28 12.84 -4.87
N GLU A 80 13.86 14.03 -4.65
CA GLU A 80 13.20 15.14 -3.94
C GLU A 80 11.91 15.63 -4.65
N TRP A 81 11.91 15.64 -5.98
CA TRP A 81 10.73 15.95 -6.77
C TRP A 81 9.66 14.85 -6.65
N ILE A 82 10.06 13.59 -6.67
CA ILE A 82 9.14 12.45 -6.47
C ILE A 82 8.51 12.52 -5.07
N LEU A 83 9.34 12.74 -4.04
CA LEU A 83 8.92 12.84 -2.64
C LEU A 83 7.95 14.01 -2.42
N SER A 84 8.23 15.19 -2.98
CA SER A 84 7.37 16.38 -2.78
C SER A 84 5.96 16.18 -3.36
N HIS A 85 5.84 15.51 -4.51
CA HIS A 85 4.55 15.23 -5.13
C HIS A 85 3.84 14.04 -4.48
N THR A 86 4.59 13.02 -4.06
CA THR A 86 4.03 11.81 -3.43
C THR A 86 3.54 12.09 -2.01
N ASN A 87 4.13 13.05 -1.29
CA ASN A 87 3.65 13.47 0.04
C ASN A 87 2.22 14.05 0.03
N ASN A 88 1.75 14.55 -1.11
CA ASN A 88 0.36 15.00 -1.26
C ASN A 88 -0.64 13.83 -1.35
N ALA A 89 -0.17 12.59 -1.51
CA ALA A 89 -0.98 11.38 -1.47
C ALA A 89 -0.91 10.77 -0.06
N ASN A 90 -2.00 10.92 0.72
CA ASN A 90 -2.05 10.38 2.07
C ASN A 90 -2.18 8.85 2.05
N PHE A 91 -1.27 8.17 2.74
CA PHE A 91 -1.24 6.70 2.79
C PHE A 91 -2.53 6.08 3.36
N LEU A 92 -3.15 6.69 4.38
CA LEU A 92 -4.40 6.16 4.96
C LEU A 92 -5.57 6.28 3.99
N ALA A 93 -5.60 7.36 3.19
CA ALA A 93 -6.62 7.52 2.14
C ALA A 93 -6.46 6.45 1.03
N LEU A 94 -5.22 6.00 0.75
CA LEU A 94 -4.96 4.90 -0.17
C LEU A 94 -5.45 3.54 0.34
N CYS A 95 -5.62 3.38 1.65
CA CYS A 95 -6.14 2.14 2.23
C CYS A 95 -7.65 1.99 2.00
N THR A 96 -8.39 3.08 1.80
CA THR A 96 -9.86 3.06 1.70
C THR A 96 -10.38 2.19 0.54
N PRO A 97 -9.89 2.30 -0.71
CA PRO A 97 -10.33 1.42 -1.79
C PRO A 97 -9.99 -0.04 -1.52
N ILE A 98 -8.83 -0.31 -0.92
CA ILE A 98 -8.38 -1.67 -0.59
C ILE A 98 -9.33 -2.31 0.43
N LEU A 99 -9.65 -1.59 1.51
CA LEU A 99 -10.60 -2.05 2.52
C LEU A 99 -12.01 -2.22 1.95
N ALA A 100 -12.44 -1.34 1.05
CA ALA A 100 -13.73 -1.46 0.37
C ALA A 100 -13.80 -2.73 -0.49
N TYR A 101 -12.78 -3.00 -1.31
CA TYR A 101 -12.69 -4.25 -2.09
C TYR A 101 -12.60 -5.49 -1.22
N ALA A 102 -11.85 -5.45 -0.13
CA ALA A 102 -11.78 -6.54 0.84
C ALA A 102 -13.16 -6.81 1.47
N GLY A 103 -13.88 -5.75 1.86
CA GLY A 103 -15.24 -5.84 2.38
C GLY A 103 -16.23 -6.44 1.37
N ILE A 104 -16.20 -5.99 0.12
CA ILE A 104 -17.03 -6.55 -0.96
C ILE A 104 -16.67 -8.03 -1.23
N SER A 105 -15.38 -8.38 -1.18
CA SER A 105 -14.95 -9.77 -1.33
C SER A 105 -15.49 -10.68 -0.23
N ILE A 106 -15.54 -10.19 1.01
CA ILE A 106 -16.13 -10.92 2.14
C ILE A 106 -17.67 -11.01 1.98
N ALA A 107 -18.30 -9.97 1.44
CA ALA A 107 -19.74 -9.94 1.21
C ALA A 107 -20.24 -11.02 0.24
N LYS A 108 -19.36 -11.58 -0.59
CA LYS A 108 -19.69 -12.69 -1.50
C LYS A 108 -19.94 -14.01 -0.75
N ASP A 109 -19.25 -14.22 0.38
CA ASP A 109 -19.28 -15.46 1.16
C ASP A 109 -19.74 -15.21 2.61
N LEU A 110 -20.79 -14.39 2.78
CA LEU A 110 -21.29 -13.96 4.10
C LEU A 110 -21.68 -15.13 5.01
N ASP A 111 -22.26 -16.19 4.47
CA ASP A 111 -22.68 -17.36 5.27
C ASP A 111 -21.48 -18.10 5.89
N GLN A 112 -20.36 -18.18 5.16
CA GLN A 112 -19.12 -18.75 5.68
C GLN A 112 -18.46 -17.81 6.68
N PHE A 113 -18.47 -16.51 6.39
CA PHE A 113 -17.96 -15.49 7.29
C PHE A 113 -18.70 -15.52 8.62
N ALA A 114 -20.04 -15.57 8.61
CA ALA A 114 -20.88 -15.63 9.81
C ALA A 114 -20.56 -16.83 10.72
N LYS A 115 -20.28 -17.99 10.12
CA LYS A 115 -19.87 -19.20 10.87
C LYS A 115 -18.48 -19.04 11.50
N MET A 116 -17.60 -18.21 10.93
CA MET A 116 -16.23 -18.00 11.39
C MET A 116 -16.02 -16.70 12.19
N SER A 117 -17.04 -15.82 12.30
CA SER A 117 -16.93 -14.46 12.84
C SER A 117 -16.23 -14.39 14.19
N TRP A 118 -16.56 -15.26 15.15
CA TRP A 118 -15.93 -15.25 16.47
C TRP A 118 -14.45 -15.65 16.43
N LYS A 119 -14.07 -16.59 15.56
CA LYS A 119 -12.66 -17.00 15.40
C LYS A 119 -11.84 -15.89 14.77
N ILE A 120 -12.42 -15.16 13.81
CA ILE A 120 -11.76 -14.03 13.14
C ILE A 120 -11.47 -12.91 14.15
N ALA A 121 -12.38 -12.60 15.06
CA ALA A 121 -12.16 -11.59 16.10
C ALA A 121 -10.97 -11.95 17.01
N ILE A 122 -10.87 -13.21 17.43
CA ILE A 122 -9.75 -13.68 18.25
C ILE A 122 -8.43 -13.58 17.46
N VAL A 123 -8.41 -14.08 16.22
CA VAL A 123 -7.21 -14.00 15.36
C VAL A 123 -6.79 -12.56 15.14
N ALA A 124 -7.73 -11.63 14.90
CA ALA A 124 -7.43 -10.21 14.72
C ALA A 124 -6.80 -9.59 15.98
N MET A 125 -7.29 -9.91 17.18
CA MET A 125 -6.69 -9.45 18.44
C MET A 125 -5.25 -9.93 18.58
N PHE A 126 -4.97 -11.20 18.31
CA PHE A 126 -3.61 -11.74 18.37
C PHE A 126 -2.69 -11.16 17.29
N VAL A 127 -3.18 -10.96 16.06
CA VAL A 127 -2.40 -10.39 14.95
C VAL A 127 -2.05 -8.93 15.22
N LEU A 128 -3.03 -8.10 15.64
CA LEU A 128 -2.77 -6.70 15.97
C LEU A 128 -1.84 -6.55 17.17
N SER A 129 -2.09 -7.34 18.24
CA SER A 129 -1.23 -7.32 19.44
C SER A 129 0.19 -7.79 19.11
N GLY A 130 0.33 -8.89 18.36
CA GLY A 130 1.63 -9.44 17.97
C GLY A 130 2.43 -8.48 17.09
N THR A 131 1.78 -7.83 16.11
CA THR A 131 2.44 -6.84 15.23
C THR A 131 2.89 -5.62 16.03
N PHE A 132 2.06 -5.14 16.96
CA PHE A 132 2.40 -4.01 17.82
C PHE A 132 3.57 -4.34 18.76
N ILE A 133 3.47 -5.44 19.52
CA ILE A 133 4.51 -5.87 20.46
C ILE A 133 5.83 -6.16 19.74
N GLY A 134 5.79 -6.85 18.58
CA GLY A 134 6.97 -7.09 17.77
C GLY A 134 7.65 -5.79 17.32
N SER A 135 6.86 -4.81 16.88
CA SER A 135 7.36 -3.48 16.51
C SER A 135 7.96 -2.74 17.71
N CYS A 136 7.33 -2.83 18.89
CA CYS A 136 7.86 -2.26 20.13
C CYS A 136 9.19 -2.89 20.56
N ILE A 137 9.35 -4.21 20.44
CA ILE A 137 10.59 -4.91 20.78
C ILE A 137 11.73 -4.43 19.87
N ILE A 138 11.49 -4.39 18.55
CA ILE A 138 12.50 -3.92 17.59
C ILE A 138 12.87 -2.46 17.87
N ALA A 139 11.87 -1.60 18.12
CA ALA A 139 12.09 -0.20 18.47
C ALA A 139 12.92 -0.07 19.76
N HIS A 140 12.60 -0.86 20.80
CA HIS A 140 13.33 -0.84 22.06
C HIS A 140 14.80 -1.25 21.88
N ILE A 141 15.06 -2.32 21.13
CA ILE A 141 16.43 -2.76 20.82
C ILE A 141 17.19 -1.67 20.06
N MET A 142 16.58 -1.09 19.01
CA MET A 142 17.22 -0.06 18.19
C MET A 142 17.50 1.22 18.98
N LEU A 143 16.59 1.64 19.86
CA LEU A 143 16.78 2.81 20.70
C LEU A 143 17.90 2.59 21.74
N LYS A 144 17.99 1.37 22.30
CA LYS A 144 19.07 0.98 23.22
C LYS A 144 20.44 0.96 22.56
N VAL A 145 20.52 0.44 21.34
CA VAL A 145 21.77 0.44 20.54
C VAL A 145 22.16 1.87 20.13
N THR A 146 21.19 2.74 19.87
CA THR A 146 21.43 4.15 19.48
C THR A 146 21.65 5.07 20.71
N GLY A 147 21.55 4.54 21.94
CA GLY A 147 21.75 5.31 23.18
C GLY A 147 20.66 6.36 23.45
N LYS A 148 19.47 6.21 22.84
CA LYS A 148 18.33 7.12 23.07
C LYS A 148 17.48 6.73 24.28
N ILE A 149 17.70 5.54 24.85
CA ILE A 149 17.21 4.99 26.13
C ILE A 149 18.24 3.97 26.60
#